data_AF-A0A8C3SL16-F1
#
_entry.id   AF-A0A8C3SL16-F1
#
_cell.length_a   1.000
_cell.length_b   1.000
_cell.length_c   1.000
_cell.angle_alpha   90.00
_cell.angle_beta   90.00
_cell.angle_gamma   90.00
#
_symmetry.space_group_name_H-M   'P 1'
#
loop_
_entity.id
_entity.type
_entity.pdbx_description
1 polymer ?
#
loop_
_entity_poly.entity_id
_entity_poly.type
_entity_poly.pdbx_seq_one_letter_code
_entity_poly.pdbx_strand_id
1 'polypeptide(L)'
;MSSDAEMAIYGVAAPFLRKTEKERIEDQNKPFDAKNAVFVVHPKESYVKSVIQSREGGKVTVKTDKGESLTVKEDQVFSMNPPKYDKIEDMAMMTHLHEPGVLFNLKERYAAWMIYTYSGLFCVTVNPYKWLPVYNAEVVSAYRGKKRQEAPPHIFSISDNAYQFMLTGEWLNS
;
A
#
# COMPACT_ATOMS: atom_id res chain seq x y z
N MET A 1 -4.95 -11.46 -10.94
CA MET A 1 -3.75 -10.87 -10.30
C MET A 1 -2.59 -11.14 -11.21
N SER A 2 -1.73 -10.14 -11.45
CA SER A 2 -0.59 -10.27 -12.35
C SER A 2 0.42 -11.30 -11.83
N SER A 3 0.86 -12.19 -12.71
CA SER A 3 1.79 -13.30 -12.41
C SER A 3 3.25 -12.83 -12.42
N ASP A 4 4.15 -13.63 -11.84
CA ASP A 4 5.60 -13.38 -11.92
C ASP A 4 6.09 -13.29 -13.39
N ALA A 5 5.42 -13.98 -14.32
CA ALA A 5 5.71 -13.91 -15.76
C ALA A 5 5.39 -12.53 -16.35
N GLU A 6 4.30 -11.87 -15.92
CA GLU A 6 3.96 -10.52 -16.35
C GLU A 6 4.92 -9.46 -15.81
N MET A 7 5.62 -9.77 -14.70
CA MET A 7 6.61 -8.89 -14.11
C MET A 7 7.99 -9.00 -14.77
N ALA A 8 8.24 -10.05 -15.56
CA ALA A 8 9.54 -10.28 -16.21
C ALA A 8 9.95 -9.15 -17.16
N ILE A 9 8.98 -8.49 -17.80
CA ILE A 9 9.20 -7.37 -18.72
C ILE A 9 9.83 -6.12 -18.05
N TYR A 10 9.79 -6.04 -16.72
CA TYR A 10 10.39 -4.94 -15.96
C TYR A 10 11.82 -5.26 -15.52
N GLY A 11 12.34 -6.44 -15.84
CA GLY A 11 13.70 -6.87 -15.57
C GLY A 11 14.11 -6.64 -14.11
N VAL A 12 15.23 -5.95 -13.92
CA VAL A 12 15.79 -5.64 -12.59
C VAL A 12 14.91 -4.71 -11.74
N ALA A 13 13.94 -4.02 -12.33
CA ALA A 13 13.01 -3.14 -11.62
C ALA A 13 11.84 -3.89 -10.99
N ALA A 14 11.55 -5.12 -11.43
CA ALA A 14 10.37 -5.87 -10.98
C ALA A 14 10.19 -5.90 -9.45
N PRO A 15 11.23 -6.23 -8.63
CA PRO A 15 11.09 -6.31 -7.18
C PRO A 15 10.77 -4.97 -6.49
N PHE A 16 11.05 -3.85 -7.16
CA PHE A 16 10.80 -2.49 -6.67
C PHE A 16 9.42 -1.96 -7.08
N LEU A 17 8.75 -2.64 -8.01
CA LEU A 17 7.43 -2.28 -8.51
C LEU A 17 6.32 -3.14 -7.88
N ARG A 18 6.56 -4.46 -7.81
CA ARG A 18 5.63 -5.44 -7.24
C ARG A 18 6.39 -6.61 -6.64
N LYS A 19 5.93 -7.09 -5.50
CA LYS A 19 6.45 -8.31 -4.87
C LYS A 19 6.11 -9.56 -5.67
N THR A 20 6.94 -10.59 -5.54
CA THR A 20 6.69 -11.87 -6.21
C THR A 20 5.35 -12.46 -5.77
N GLU A 21 4.75 -13.28 -6.63
CA GLU A 21 3.50 -13.96 -6.32
C GLU A 21 3.64 -14.80 -5.04
N LYS A 22 4.77 -15.48 -4.87
CA LYS A 22 5.08 -16.23 -3.66
C LYS A 22 5.04 -15.36 -2.39
N GLU A 23 5.79 -14.25 -2.36
CA GLU A 23 5.80 -13.34 -1.20
C GLU A 23 4.41 -12.77 -0.92
N ARG A 24 3.64 -12.45 -1.97
CA ARG A 24 2.28 -11.93 -1.82
C ARG A 24 1.35 -12.99 -1.23
N ILE A 25 1.40 -14.23 -1.70
CA ILE A 25 0.58 -15.32 -1.15
C ILE A 25 0.97 -15.58 0.31
N GLU A 26 2.26 -15.59 0.64
CA GLU A 26 2.74 -15.75 2.01
C GLU A 26 2.24 -14.63 2.93
N ASP A 27 2.32 -13.37 2.50
CA ASP A 27 1.81 -12.22 3.24
C ASP A 27 0.28 -12.30 3.44
N GLN A 28 -0.47 -12.65 2.38
CA GLN A 28 -1.93 -12.73 2.42
C GLN A 28 -2.47 -13.87 3.29
N ASN A 29 -1.68 -14.94 3.45
CA ASN A 29 -2.05 -16.11 4.26
C ASN A 29 -1.62 -15.99 5.73
N LYS A 30 -1.02 -14.86 6.14
CA LYS A 30 -0.65 -14.66 7.55
C LYS A 30 -1.88 -14.72 8.47
N PRO A 31 -1.78 -15.40 9.63
CA PRO A 31 -2.86 -15.42 10.61
C PRO A 31 -3.22 -13.99 11.03
N PHE A 32 -4.51 -13.65 10.96
CA PHE A 32 -5.00 -12.32 11.32
C PHE A 32 -6.31 -12.43 12.08
N ASP A 33 -6.32 -11.87 13.29
CA ASP A 33 -7.51 -11.75 14.10
C ASP A 33 -8.13 -10.36 13.91
N ALA A 34 -9.13 -10.28 13.04
CA ALA A 34 -9.81 -9.03 12.71
C ALA A 34 -10.52 -8.37 13.91
N LYS A 35 -10.82 -9.12 14.98
CA LYS A 35 -11.48 -8.56 16.17
C LYS A 35 -10.50 -7.86 17.10
N ASN A 36 -9.28 -8.39 17.18
CA ASN A 36 -8.29 -7.96 18.17
C ASN A 36 -7.15 -7.14 17.56
N ALA A 37 -6.85 -7.28 16.27
CA ALA A 37 -5.81 -6.50 15.60
C ALA A 37 -6.32 -5.09 15.25
N VAL A 38 -5.72 -4.07 15.86
CA VAL A 38 -6.14 -2.66 15.76
C VAL A 38 -4.93 -1.73 15.64
N PHE A 39 -5.18 -0.54 15.11
CA PHE A 39 -4.30 0.61 15.28
C PHE A 39 -4.80 1.47 16.43
N VAL A 40 -3.89 2.01 17.23
CA VAL A 40 -4.22 2.97 18.30
C VAL A 40 -3.38 4.23 18.20
N VAL A 41 -3.92 5.34 18.68
CA VAL A 41 -3.18 6.60 18.80
C VAL A 41 -2.01 6.43 19.78
N HIS A 42 -0.82 6.87 19.38
CA HIS A 42 0.39 6.82 20.19
C HIS A 42 1.02 8.21 20.33
N PRO A 43 1.35 8.68 21.55
CA PRO A 43 1.87 10.03 21.77
C PRO A 43 3.15 10.38 20.99
N LYS A 44 4.00 9.40 20.70
CA LYS A 44 5.30 9.63 20.02
C LYS A 44 5.32 9.22 18.54
N GLU A 45 4.47 8.28 18.15
CA GLU A 45 4.51 7.64 16.82
C GLU A 45 3.26 7.93 15.99
N SER A 46 2.38 8.79 16.50
CA SER A 46 1.02 9.07 15.99
C SER A 46 0.11 7.85 16.04
N TYR A 47 0.46 6.75 15.37
CA TYR A 47 -0.29 5.50 15.36
C TYR A 47 0.63 4.27 15.47
N VAL A 48 0.20 3.26 16.20
CA VAL A 48 0.91 1.99 16.35
C VAL A 48 -0.03 0.80 16.13
N LYS A 49 0.51 -0.30 15.60
CA LYS A 49 -0.17 -1.61 15.56
C LYS A 49 -0.24 -2.18 16.97
N SER A 50 -1.38 -2.77 17.30
CA SER A 50 -1.65 -3.29 18.64
C SER A 50 -2.68 -4.41 18.62
N VAL A 51 -2.67 -5.23 19.68
CA VAL A 51 -3.63 -6.31 19.92
C VAL A 51 -4.45 -5.99 21.16
N ILE A 52 -5.78 -5.97 21.03
CA ILE A 52 -6.69 -5.77 22.15
C ILE A 52 -6.49 -6.86 23.21
N GLN A 53 -6.38 -6.45 24.47
CA GLN A 53 -6.32 -7.34 25.63
C GLN A 53 -7.66 -7.35 26.38
N SER A 54 -8.24 -6.19 26.63
CA SER A 54 -9.54 -6.06 27.31
C SER A 54 -10.29 -4.80 26.89
N ARG A 55 -11.62 -4.83 27.09
CA ARG A 55 -12.51 -3.68 26.91
C ARG A 55 -13.35 -3.51 28.16
N GLU A 56 -13.15 -2.42 28.88
CA GLU A 56 -13.83 -2.16 30.16
C GLU A 56 -14.17 -0.67 30.29
N GLY A 57 -15.41 -0.35 30.66
CA GLY A 57 -15.81 1.02 31.00
C GLY A 57 -15.58 2.07 29.90
N GLY A 58 -15.76 1.71 28.61
CA GLY A 58 -15.55 2.62 27.47
C GLY A 58 -14.07 2.89 27.14
N LYS A 59 -13.16 2.13 27.73
CA LYS A 59 -11.72 2.14 27.43
C LYS A 59 -11.27 0.79 26.91
N VAL A 60 -10.25 0.81 26.06
CA VAL A 60 -9.66 -0.37 25.46
C VAL A 60 -8.20 -0.46 25.90
N THR A 61 -7.84 -1.57 26.53
CA THR A 61 -6.45 -1.88 26.85
C THR A 61 -5.88 -2.72 25.74
N VAL A 62 -4.77 -2.26 25.16
CA VAL A 62 -4.09 -2.89 24.03
C VAL A 62 -2.63 -3.16 24.37
N LYS A 63 -2.05 -4.15 23.71
CA LYS A 63 -0.61 -4.42 23.74
C LYS A 63 -0.03 -4.07 22.36
N THR A 64 0.91 -3.13 22.34
CA THR A 64 1.61 -2.72 21.12
C THR A 64 2.56 -3.81 20.63
N ASP A 65 2.93 -3.75 19.34
CA ASP A 65 3.96 -4.65 18.77
C ASP A 65 5.34 -4.52 19.47
N LYS A 66 5.59 -3.41 20.15
CA LYS A 66 6.82 -3.17 20.94
C LYS A 66 6.73 -3.73 22.37
N GLY A 67 5.63 -4.38 22.72
CA GLY A 67 5.39 -4.97 24.04
C GLY A 67 4.88 -3.99 25.10
N GLU A 68 4.70 -2.71 24.77
CA GLU A 68 4.11 -1.71 25.67
C GLU A 68 2.59 -1.90 25.76
N SER A 69 2.03 -1.78 26.97
CA SER A 69 0.59 -1.82 27.20
C SER A 69 0.03 -0.40 27.32
N LEU A 70 -1.03 -0.11 26.57
CA LEU A 70 -1.66 1.21 26.54
C LEU A 70 -3.17 1.07 26.78
N THR A 71 -3.74 2.01 27.53
CA THR A 71 -5.18 2.13 27.70
C THR A 71 -5.66 3.39 27.02
N VAL A 72 -6.44 3.23 25.95
CA VAL A 72 -6.96 4.33 25.14
C VAL A 72 -8.49 4.35 25.18
N LYS A 73 -9.09 5.44 24.73
CA LYS A 73 -10.54 5.51 24.54
C LYS A 73 -10.95 4.74 23.29
N GLU A 74 -12.21 4.32 23.22
CA GLU A 74 -12.71 3.52 22.10
C GLU A 74 -12.69 4.28 20.75
N ASP A 75 -12.82 5.61 20.77
CA ASP A 75 -12.70 6.49 19.59
C ASP A 75 -11.25 6.65 19.07
N GLN A 76 -10.27 6.20 19.85
CA GLN A 76 -8.85 6.20 19.48
C GLN A 76 -8.38 4.84 18.96
N VAL A 77 -9.30 3.90 18.73
CA VAL A 77 -9.04 2.56 18.22
C VAL A 77 -9.58 2.44 16.81
N PHE A 78 -8.72 2.06 15.86
CA PHE A 78 -9.05 1.90 14.45
C PHE A 78 -8.83 0.45 14.01
N SER A 79 -9.77 -0.11 13.25
CA SER A 79 -9.67 -1.49 12.76
C SER A 79 -8.50 -1.68 11.79
N MET A 80 -7.81 -2.83 11.86
CA MET A 80 -6.81 -3.16 10.85
C MET A 80 -7.47 -3.78 9.61
N ASN A 81 -6.93 -3.46 8.43
CA ASN A 81 -7.29 -4.18 7.21
C ASN A 81 -6.75 -5.61 7.26
N PRO A 82 -7.49 -6.61 6.75
CA PRO A 82 -6.98 -7.98 6.64
C PRO A 82 -5.74 -8.07 5.74
N PRO A 83 -4.88 -9.11 5.91
CA PRO A 83 -3.62 -9.27 5.18
C PRO A 83 -3.77 -9.32 3.66
N LYS A 84 -4.97 -9.62 3.15
CA LYS A 84 -5.28 -9.53 1.72
C LYS A 84 -5.02 -8.13 1.12
N TYR A 85 -5.05 -7.08 1.96
CA TYR A 85 -4.80 -5.70 1.57
C TYR A 85 -3.37 -5.23 1.89
N ASP A 86 -2.50 -6.12 2.37
CA ASP A 86 -1.11 -5.77 2.65
C ASP A 86 -0.42 -5.29 1.36
N LYS A 87 0.22 -4.11 1.47
CA LYS A 87 0.96 -3.46 0.37
C LYS A 87 0.12 -3.30 -0.90
N ILE A 88 -1.18 -3.05 -0.77
CA ILE A 88 -2.06 -2.86 -1.93
C ILE A 88 -1.58 -1.69 -2.81
N GLU A 89 -1.75 -1.86 -4.10
CA GLU A 89 -1.32 -0.90 -5.12
C GLU A 89 -2.21 0.32 -5.20
N ASP A 90 -3.50 0.18 -4.92
CA ASP A 90 -4.47 1.27 -4.82
C ASP A 90 -5.17 1.23 -3.46
N MET A 91 -4.89 2.24 -2.63
CA MET A 91 -5.44 2.33 -1.28
C MET A 91 -6.96 2.57 -1.28
N ALA A 92 -7.53 3.08 -2.38
CA ALA A 92 -8.98 3.22 -2.50
C ALA A 92 -9.73 1.87 -2.49
N MET A 93 -9.03 0.76 -2.69
CA MET A 93 -9.60 -0.58 -2.64
C MET A 93 -9.62 -1.19 -1.23
N MET A 94 -9.07 -0.51 -0.21
CA MET A 94 -9.09 -1.00 1.17
C MET A 94 -10.51 -0.98 1.76
N THR A 95 -10.79 -1.91 2.68
CA THR A 95 -12.08 -1.92 3.42
C THR A 95 -12.14 -0.81 4.46
N HIS A 96 -11.04 -0.59 5.19
CA HIS A 96 -10.93 0.47 6.19
C HIS A 96 -9.99 1.56 5.67
N LEU A 97 -10.58 2.68 5.23
CA LEU A 97 -9.85 3.82 4.70
C LEU A 97 -9.83 4.98 5.73
N HIS A 98 -8.99 4.83 6.74
CA HIS A 98 -8.70 5.84 7.76
C HIS A 98 -7.20 6.16 7.78
N GLU A 99 -6.82 7.22 8.48
CA GLU A 99 -5.43 7.73 8.54
C GLU A 99 -4.38 6.65 8.84
N PRO A 100 -4.51 5.79 9.88
CA PRO A 100 -3.51 4.75 10.11
C PRO A 100 -3.44 3.69 9.01
N GLY A 101 -4.55 3.38 8.33
CA GLY A 101 -4.56 2.38 7.27
C GLY A 101 -3.73 2.84 6.07
N VAL A 102 -3.92 4.10 5.68
CA VAL A 102 -3.13 4.76 4.62
C VAL A 102 -1.65 4.83 5.02
N LEU A 103 -1.37 5.31 6.24
CA LEU A 103 0.00 5.45 6.75
C LEU A 103 0.77 4.14 6.73
N PHE A 104 0.18 3.07 7.28
CA PHE A 104 0.86 1.78 7.39
C PHE A 104 1.04 1.09 6.03
N ASN A 105 0.11 1.25 5.09
CA ASN A 105 0.31 0.74 3.73
C ASN A 105 1.49 1.43 3.04
N LEU A 106 1.56 2.76 3.11
CA LEU A 106 2.71 3.51 2.57
C LEU A 106 4.02 3.10 3.25
N LYS A 107 4.01 2.98 4.59
CA LYS A 107 5.18 2.57 5.38
C LYS A 107 5.69 1.18 4.98
N GLU A 108 4.80 0.21 4.83
CA GLU A 108 5.18 -1.15 4.45
C GLU A 108 5.64 -1.29 3.01
N ARG A 109 4.99 -0.57 2.08
CA ARG A 109 5.43 -0.51 0.68
C ARG A 109 6.82 0.12 0.57
N TYR A 110 7.03 1.23 1.29
CA TYR A 110 8.32 1.90 1.35
C TYR A 110 9.42 1.02 1.96
N ALA A 111 9.13 0.32 3.07
CA ALA A 111 10.06 -0.63 3.68
C ALA A 111 10.45 -1.78 2.73
N ALA A 112 9.56 -2.11 1.78
CA ALA A 112 9.78 -3.08 0.73
C ALA A 112 10.39 -2.47 -0.56
N TRP A 113 10.85 -1.21 -0.53
CA TRP A 113 11.40 -0.44 -1.65
C TRP A 113 10.43 -0.13 -2.80
N MET A 114 9.12 -0.22 -2.55
CA MET A 114 8.07 0.19 -3.48
C MET A 114 7.62 1.61 -3.16
N ILE A 115 8.14 2.59 -3.90
CA ILE A 115 7.94 4.02 -3.58
C ILE A 115 6.66 4.64 -4.15
N TYR A 116 6.03 3.96 -5.10
CA TYR A 116 4.80 4.42 -5.75
C TYR A 116 3.60 3.64 -5.22
N THR A 117 2.53 4.36 -4.91
CA THR A 117 1.26 3.79 -4.46
C THR A 117 0.11 4.66 -4.97
N TYR A 118 -0.95 4.07 -5.50
CA TYR A 118 -2.15 4.82 -5.88
C TYR A 118 -3.05 5.07 -4.66
N SER A 119 -3.76 6.19 -4.70
CA SER A 119 -4.86 6.51 -3.80
C SER A 119 -6.00 7.06 -4.66
N GLY A 120 -6.81 6.15 -5.22
CA GLY A 120 -7.85 6.51 -6.16
C GLY A 120 -7.26 7.10 -7.44
N LEU A 121 -7.43 8.41 -7.64
CA LEU A 121 -6.86 9.13 -8.80
C LEU A 121 -5.42 9.59 -8.58
N PHE A 122 -4.97 9.67 -7.32
CA PHE A 122 -3.65 10.19 -6.99
C PHE A 122 -2.56 9.12 -7.12
N CYS A 123 -1.38 9.53 -7.59
CA CYS A 123 -0.15 8.75 -7.49
C CYS A 123 0.71 9.32 -6.37
N VAL A 124 0.79 8.60 -5.26
CA VAL A 124 1.61 8.96 -4.11
C VAL A 124 3.04 8.46 -4.36
N THR A 125 4.02 9.35 -4.20
CA THR A 125 5.44 9.05 -4.35
C THR A 125 6.18 9.38 -3.07
N VAL A 126 6.95 8.42 -2.54
CA VAL A 126 7.81 8.61 -1.36
C VAL A 126 9.27 8.70 -1.79
N ASN A 127 10.01 9.70 -1.29
CA ASN A 127 11.43 9.85 -1.64
C ASN A 127 12.26 8.65 -1.13
N PRO A 128 12.92 7.88 -2.02
CA PRO A 128 13.70 6.69 -1.62
C PRO A 128 15.01 6.99 -0.90
N TYR A 129 15.53 8.22 -1.02
CA TYR A 129 16.90 8.58 -0.60
C TYR A 129 18.00 7.62 -1.11
N LYS A 130 17.69 6.88 -2.18
CA LYS A 130 18.55 5.85 -2.79
C LYS A 130 18.20 5.73 -4.26
N TRP A 131 19.21 5.45 -5.09
CA TRP A 131 19.00 5.19 -6.50
C TRP A 131 18.33 3.82 -6.70
N LEU A 132 17.24 3.79 -7.47
CA LEU A 132 16.46 2.60 -7.79
C LEU A 132 16.45 2.38 -9.31
N PRO A 133 16.57 1.14 -9.81
CA PRO A 133 16.63 0.85 -11.25
C PRO A 133 15.27 0.95 -11.96
N VAL A 134 14.30 1.69 -11.42
CA VAL A 134 12.92 1.79 -11.93
C VAL A 134 12.75 2.80 -13.08
N TYR A 135 13.81 3.53 -13.44
CA TYR A 135 13.77 4.55 -14.50
C TYR A 135 14.50 4.14 -15.78
N ASN A 136 14.83 2.86 -15.94
CA ASN A 136 15.54 2.35 -17.11
C ASN A 136 14.65 2.35 -18.36
N ALA A 137 15.26 2.37 -19.55
CA ALA A 137 14.55 2.35 -20.84
C ALA A 137 13.65 1.11 -21.02
N GLU A 138 14.04 -0.02 -20.43
CA GLU A 138 13.22 -1.23 -20.36
C GLU A 138 11.88 -0.96 -19.65
N VAL A 139 11.93 -0.26 -18.51
CA VAL A 139 10.73 0.10 -17.74
C VAL A 139 9.86 1.08 -18.52
N VAL A 140 10.45 2.08 -19.18
CA VAL A 140 9.69 2.98 -20.06
C VAL A 140 8.93 2.20 -21.12
N SER A 141 9.60 1.26 -21.79
CA SER A 141 8.98 0.41 -22.82
C SER A 141 7.88 -0.48 -22.25
N ALA A 142 8.07 -1.01 -21.03
CA ALA A 142 7.11 -1.87 -20.36
C ALA A 142 5.81 -1.15 -19.93
N TYR A 143 5.85 0.17 -19.68
CA TYR A 143 4.67 0.97 -19.31
C TYR A 143 3.92 1.55 -20.52
N ARG A 144 4.51 1.53 -21.72
CA ARG A 144 3.93 2.16 -22.91
C ARG A 144 2.61 1.51 -23.32
N GLY A 145 1.56 2.32 -23.46
CA GLY A 145 0.24 1.88 -23.91
C GLY A 145 -0.51 1.00 -22.90
N LYS A 146 -0.02 0.91 -21.66
CA LYS A 146 -0.67 0.11 -20.61
C LYS A 146 -1.66 0.94 -19.81
N LYS A 147 -2.82 0.36 -19.55
CA LYS A 147 -3.77 0.95 -18.61
C LYS A 147 -3.24 0.85 -17.18
N ARG A 148 -3.67 1.77 -16.32
CA ARG A 148 -3.27 1.81 -14.90
C ARG A 148 -3.46 0.48 -14.15
N GLN A 149 -4.45 -0.32 -14.54
CA GLN A 149 -4.77 -1.62 -13.91
C GLN A 149 -3.86 -2.76 -14.38
N GLU A 150 -3.19 -2.60 -15.51
CA GLU A 150 -2.36 -3.61 -16.17
C GLU A 150 -0.88 -3.51 -15.77
N ALA A 151 -0.51 -2.44 -15.05
CA ALA A 151 0.85 -2.19 -14.61
C ALA A 151 0.89 -1.79 -13.13
N PRO A 152 1.99 -2.08 -12.42
CA PRO A 152 2.18 -1.61 -11.05
C PRO A 152 2.12 -0.07 -10.94
N PRO A 153 1.97 0.49 -9.74
CA PRO A 153 2.03 1.94 -9.55
C PRO A 153 3.38 2.52 -10.00
N HIS A 154 3.32 3.53 -10.88
CA HIS A 154 4.52 4.23 -11.34
C HIS A 154 4.16 5.58 -11.98
N ILE A 155 5.09 6.53 -11.93
CA ILE A 155 4.92 7.84 -12.58
C ILE A 155 4.79 7.73 -14.11
N PHE A 156 5.41 6.71 -14.72
CA PHE A 156 5.27 6.44 -16.16
C PHE A 156 3.86 6.00 -16.54
N SER A 157 3.12 5.32 -15.65
CA SER A 157 1.73 5.00 -15.91
C SER A 157 0.89 6.29 -16.00
N ILE A 158 1.09 7.25 -15.10
CA ILE A 158 0.41 8.55 -15.15
C ILE A 158 0.78 9.32 -16.42
N SER A 159 2.06 9.36 -16.76
CA SER A 159 2.57 10.09 -17.93
C SER A 159 2.07 9.49 -19.24
N ASP A 160 2.12 8.15 -19.39
CA ASP A 160 1.66 7.45 -20.58
C ASP A 160 0.14 7.55 -20.73
N ASN A 161 -0.63 7.36 -19.66
CA ASN A 161 -2.09 7.47 -19.73
C ASN A 161 -2.52 8.90 -20.10
N ALA A 162 -1.85 9.94 -19.56
CA ALA A 162 -2.10 11.32 -19.96
C ALA A 162 -1.83 11.56 -21.45
N TYR A 163 -0.73 11.02 -21.97
CA TYR A 163 -0.39 11.10 -23.39
C TYR A 163 -1.39 10.36 -24.28
N GLN A 164 -1.82 9.15 -23.88
CA GLN A 164 -2.85 8.40 -24.60
C GLN A 164 -4.18 9.17 -24.62
N PHE A 165 -4.63 9.68 -23.47
CA PHE A 165 -5.86 10.48 -23.39
C PHE A 165 -5.81 11.73 -24.26
N MET A 166 -4.63 12.37 -24.37
CA MET A 166 -4.42 13.51 -25.27
C MET A 166 -4.65 13.13 -26.73
N LEU A 167 -4.16 11.96 -27.16
CA LEU A 167 -4.29 11.49 -28.55
C LEU A 167 -5.68 10.92 -28.88
N THR A 168 -6.34 10.29 -27.91
CA THR A 168 -7.68 9.71 -28.10
C THR A 168 -8.81 10.73 -27.96
N GLY A 169 -8.53 11.92 -27.44
CA GLY A 169 -9.52 13.00 -27.27
C GLY A 169 -10.49 12.78 -26.11
N GLU A 170 -10.22 11.83 -25.22
CA GLU A 170 -11.11 11.49 -24.09
C GLU A 170 -11.16 12.59 -23.01
N TRP A 171 -10.25 13.58 -23.04
CA TRP A 171 -10.28 14.74 -22.13
C TRP A 171 -11.50 15.66 -22.30
N LEU A 172 -12.22 15.59 -23.42
CA LEU A 172 -13.36 16.47 -23.70
C LEU A 172 -14.72 15.93 -23.23
N ASN A 173 -14.76 14.69 -22.70
CA ASN A 173 -16.02 13.99 -22.37
C ASN A 173 -16.22 13.70 -20.87
N SER A 174 -15.40 14.28 -19.98
CA SER A 174 -15.48 14.13 -18.51
C SER A 174 -15.97 15.38 -17.81
#